data_AF-A0AA42VLH2-F1
#
_entry.id   AF-A0AA42VLH2-F1
#
_cell.length_a   1.000
_cell.length_b   1.000
_cell.length_c   1.000
_cell.angle_alpha   90.00
_cell.angle_beta   90.00
_cell.angle_gamma   90.00
#
_symmetry.space_group_name_H-M   'P 1'
#
loop_
_entity.id
_entity.type
_entity.pdbx_description
1 polymer ?
#
loop_
_entity_poly.entity_id
_entity_poly.type
_entity_poly.pdbx_seq_one_letter_code
_entity_poly.pdbx_strand_id
1 'polypeptide(L)'
;MDVAAQVVDFWKEAGPAKWFARDDAFDAQFRQLFLDEHFAAASRAREHWLGSAEGALALMLLLDQFPRNCFRGTAHSYATDGLARHYAMRAIEEGLDLQLVPKLRAFIYLPFEHSEDPLDQDRSVAMFDVLGDKEYLQYAELHRDIIRRFGRFPHRNAVLGRIPSPEELDYLAEGGFAG
;
A
#
# COMPACT_ATOMS: atom_id res chain seq x y z
N MET A 1 -16.09 5.61 -20.40
CA MET A 1 -15.90 6.10 -19.03
C MET A 1 -14.44 5.80 -18.69
N ASP A 2 -13.69 6.75 -18.15
CA ASP A 2 -12.28 6.53 -17.81
C ASP A 2 -12.20 5.45 -16.71
N VAL A 3 -11.37 4.42 -16.90
CA VAL A 3 -11.27 3.30 -15.95
C VAL A 3 -10.49 3.72 -14.71
N ALA A 4 -9.51 4.63 -14.85
CA ALA A 4 -8.78 5.18 -13.70
C ALA A 4 -9.74 5.90 -12.74
N ALA A 5 -10.60 6.76 -13.29
CA ALA A 5 -11.64 7.46 -12.53
C ALA A 5 -12.58 6.49 -11.80
N GLN A 6 -13.00 5.40 -12.44
CA GLN A 6 -13.86 4.39 -11.80
C GLN A 6 -13.21 3.73 -10.59
N VAL A 7 -11.91 3.41 -10.66
CA VAL A 7 -11.15 2.86 -9.52
C VAL A 7 -11.14 3.86 -8.36
N VAL A 8 -10.84 5.12 -8.66
CA VAL A 8 -10.73 6.19 -7.65
C VAL A 8 -12.08 6.52 -7.02
N ASP A 9 -13.14 6.60 -7.81
CA ASP A 9 -14.49 6.88 -7.32
C ASP A 9 -15.02 5.72 -6.47
N PHE A 10 -14.82 4.47 -6.89
CA PHE A 10 -15.12 3.30 -6.05
C PHE A 10 -14.45 3.38 -4.68
N TRP A 11 -13.17 3.75 -4.65
CA TRP A 11 -12.42 3.87 -3.40
C TRP A 11 -12.94 5.02 -2.53
N LYS A 12 -13.25 6.18 -3.13
CA LYS A 12 -13.80 7.34 -2.40
C LYS A 12 -15.18 7.05 -1.83
N GLU A 13 -16.04 6.35 -2.56
CA GLU A 13 -17.37 5.95 -2.12
C GLU A 13 -17.30 4.97 -0.93
N ALA A 14 -16.32 4.06 -0.93
CA ALA A 14 -16.10 3.14 0.19
C ALA A 14 -15.67 3.86 1.48
N GLY A 15 -14.77 4.84 1.34
CA GLY A 15 -14.34 5.73 2.43
C GLY A 15 -13.48 5.07 3.51
N PRO A 16 -13.00 5.87 4.50
CA PRO A 16 -11.99 5.44 5.48
C PRO A 16 -12.43 4.29 6.38
N ALA A 17 -13.73 4.10 6.57
CA ALA A 17 -14.26 2.97 7.33
C ALA A 17 -14.00 1.61 6.65
N LYS A 18 -13.72 1.60 5.34
CA LYS A 18 -13.44 0.39 4.54
C LYS A 18 -11.97 0.27 4.14
N TRP A 19 -11.24 1.37 3.98
CA TRP A 19 -9.87 1.38 3.43
C TRP A 19 -8.90 0.47 4.19
N PHE A 20 -8.94 0.47 5.51
CA PHE A 20 -8.03 -0.30 6.38
C PHE A 20 -8.72 -1.41 7.16
N ALA A 21 -10.05 -1.56 7.01
CA ALA A 21 -10.80 -2.60 7.68
C ALA A 21 -10.84 -3.86 6.83
N ARG A 22 -10.75 -5.02 7.47
CA ARG A 22 -11.09 -6.28 6.79
C ARG A 22 -12.62 -6.36 6.63
N ASP A 23 -13.06 -6.46 5.39
CA ASP A 23 -14.45 -6.67 5.02
C ASP A 23 -14.51 -7.57 3.79
N ASP A 24 -14.89 -8.83 4.00
CA ASP A 24 -14.89 -9.85 2.96
C ASP A 24 -15.87 -9.51 1.81
N ALA A 25 -16.95 -8.75 2.07
CA ALA A 25 -17.90 -8.33 1.03
C ALA A 25 -17.31 -7.20 0.17
N PHE A 26 -16.65 -6.23 0.80
CA PHE A 26 -15.91 -5.19 0.09
C PHE A 26 -14.77 -5.79 -0.73
N ASP A 27 -13.99 -6.70 -0.15
CA ASP A 27 -12.88 -7.38 -0.83
C ASP A 27 -13.36 -8.16 -2.07
N ALA A 28 -14.51 -8.84 -1.96
CA ALA A 28 -15.13 -9.56 -3.08
C ALA A 28 -15.61 -8.60 -4.18
N GLN A 29 -16.23 -7.47 -3.81
CA GLN A 29 -16.65 -6.45 -4.77
C GLN A 29 -15.47 -5.78 -5.46
N PHE A 30 -14.43 -5.40 -4.71
CA PHE A 30 -13.20 -4.80 -5.24
C PHE A 30 -12.55 -5.75 -6.24
N ARG A 31 -12.44 -7.04 -5.88
CA ARG A 31 -11.94 -8.10 -6.77
C ARG A 31 -12.78 -8.24 -8.03
N GLN A 32 -14.10 -8.34 -7.89
CA GLN A 32 -14.99 -8.54 -9.03
C GLN A 32 -14.87 -7.42 -10.07
N LEU A 33 -14.74 -6.17 -9.62
CA LEU A 33 -14.72 -5.01 -10.50
C LEU A 33 -13.36 -4.78 -11.16
N PHE A 34 -12.26 -5.03 -10.44
CA PHE A 34 -10.95 -4.50 -10.84
C PHE A 34 -9.82 -5.54 -10.92
N LEU A 35 -10.12 -6.85 -10.88
CA LEU A 35 -9.09 -7.89 -11.02
C LEU A 35 -8.32 -7.79 -12.34
N ASP A 36 -9.02 -7.59 -13.46
CA ASP A 36 -8.37 -7.45 -14.77
C ASP A 36 -7.50 -6.18 -14.83
N GLU A 37 -7.93 -5.10 -14.17
CA GLU A 37 -7.18 -3.86 -14.09
C GLU A 37 -5.95 -3.97 -13.18
N HIS A 38 -6.01 -4.74 -12.09
CA HIS A 38 -4.84 -5.10 -11.31
C HIS A 38 -3.80 -5.81 -12.19
N PHE A 39 -4.21 -6.81 -12.98
CA PHE A 39 -3.29 -7.52 -13.88
C PHE A 39 -2.78 -6.63 -15.03
N ALA A 40 -3.60 -5.73 -15.58
CA ALA A 40 -3.18 -4.76 -16.58
C ALA A 40 -2.15 -3.77 -16.02
N ALA A 41 -2.36 -3.27 -14.79
CA ALA A 41 -1.39 -2.42 -14.10
C ALA A 41 -0.09 -3.19 -13.79
N ALA A 42 -0.19 -4.43 -13.29
CA ALA A 42 0.95 -5.28 -12.96
C ALA A 42 1.81 -5.65 -14.19
N SER A 43 1.19 -5.73 -15.37
CA SER A 43 1.87 -5.91 -16.66
C SER A 43 2.33 -4.60 -17.32
N ARG A 44 2.23 -3.46 -16.60
CA ARG A 44 2.56 -2.10 -17.05
C ARG A 44 1.71 -1.55 -18.21
N ALA A 45 0.62 -2.22 -18.58
CA ALA A 45 -0.30 -1.74 -19.62
C ALA A 45 -1.04 -0.43 -19.24
N ARG A 46 -1.04 -0.07 -17.95
CA ARG A 46 -1.63 1.16 -17.41
C ARG A 46 -0.60 2.25 -17.03
N GLU A 47 0.67 2.12 -17.42
CA GLU A 47 1.70 3.10 -17.06
C GLU A 47 1.37 4.53 -17.53
N HIS A 48 0.69 4.67 -18.68
CA HIS A 48 0.25 5.96 -19.21
C HIS A 48 -0.70 6.74 -18.28
N TRP A 49 -1.26 6.11 -17.25
CA TRP A 49 -2.06 6.79 -16.22
C TRP A 49 -1.23 7.71 -15.32
N LEU A 50 0.10 7.57 -15.31
CA LEU A 50 0.99 8.52 -14.64
C LEU A 50 0.97 9.93 -15.26
N GLY A 51 0.21 10.17 -16.34
CA GLY A 51 -0.01 11.53 -16.85
C GLY A 51 -0.93 12.41 -16.00
N SER A 52 -1.52 11.90 -14.92
CA SER A 52 -2.39 12.68 -14.02
C SER A 52 -2.34 12.17 -12.57
N ALA A 53 -2.70 13.04 -11.63
CA ALA A 53 -2.77 12.68 -10.21
C ALA A 53 -3.83 11.61 -9.91
N GLU A 54 -4.98 11.65 -10.59
CA GLU A 54 -6.01 10.63 -10.46
C GLU A 54 -5.54 9.28 -11.01
N GLY A 55 -4.85 9.27 -12.15
CA GLY A 55 -4.30 8.04 -12.72
C GLY A 55 -3.17 7.45 -11.86
N ALA A 56 -2.31 8.28 -11.28
CA ALA A 56 -1.31 7.85 -10.32
C ALA A 56 -1.96 7.22 -9.07
N LEU A 57 -3.01 7.85 -8.53
CA LEU A 57 -3.77 7.28 -7.41
C LEU A 57 -4.41 5.94 -7.80
N ALA A 58 -5.04 5.83 -8.98
CA ALA A 58 -5.61 4.58 -9.45
C ALA A 58 -4.56 3.45 -9.52
N LEU A 59 -3.34 3.75 -9.97
CA LEU A 59 -2.23 2.79 -9.95
C LEU A 59 -1.87 2.34 -8.53
N MET A 60 -1.85 3.25 -7.55
CA MET A 60 -1.58 2.88 -6.15
C MET A 60 -2.68 1.98 -5.59
N LEU A 61 -3.94 2.30 -5.89
CA LEU A 61 -5.07 1.49 -5.46
C LEU A 61 -5.02 0.07 -6.07
N LEU A 62 -4.60 -0.06 -7.33
CA LEU A 62 -4.51 -1.36 -8.00
C LEU A 62 -3.26 -2.17 -7.63
N LEU A 63 -2.14 -1.53 -7.31
CA LEU A 63 -0.86 -2.22 -7.09
C LEU A 63 -0.47 -2.34 -5.61
N ASP A 64 -1.05 -1.51 -4.74
CA ASP A 64 -0.74 -1.52 -3.31
C ASP A 64 -1.95 -1.94 -2.48
N GLN A 65 -3.12 -1.32 -2.69
CA GLN A 65 -4.31 -1.63 -1.88
C GLN A 65 -5.01 -2.92 -2.32
N PHE A 66 -5.28 -3.06 -3.63
CA PHE A 66 -5.97 -4.23 -4.18
C PHE A 66 -5.33 -5.57 -3.77
N PRO A 67 -4.00 -5.75 -3.81
CA PRO A 67 -3.39 -7.00 -3.36
C PRO A 67 -3.66 -7.32 -1.88
N ARG A 68 -3.65 -6.31 -1.01
CA ARG A 68 -3.87 -6.44 0.44
C ARG A 68 -5.32 -6.77 0.77
N ASN A 69 -6.27 -6.31 -0.04
CA ASN A 69 -7.69 -6.67 0.05
C ASN A 69 -8.00 -8.04 -0.57
N CYS A 70 -7.56 -8.25 -1.81
CA CYS A 70 -8.08 -9.33 -2.66
C CYS A 70 -7.22 -10.61 -2.64
N PHE A 71 -6.00 -10.57 -2.09
CA PHE A 71 -5.09 -11.72 -2.01
C PHE A 71 -4.59 -12.01 -0.58
N ARG A 72 -5.40 -11.68 0.43
CA ARG A 72 -5.08 -11.89 1.85
C ARG A 72 -4.55 -13.29 2.15
N GLY A 73 -3.55 -13.36 3.03
CA GLY A 73 -2.96 -14.63 3.48
C GLY A 73 -2.12 -15.33 2.41
N THR A 74 -1.73 -14.65 1.33
CA THR A 74 -0.87 -15.20 0.28
C THR A 74 0.29 -14.25 -0.06
N ALA A 75 1.37 -14.78 -0.62
CA ALA A 75 2.48 -13.98 -1.14
C ALA A 75 2.04 -12.94 -2.20
N HIS A 76 0.91 -13.17 -2.88
CA HIS A 76 0.38 -12.24 -3.88
C HIS A 76 -0.03 -10.89 -3.29
N SER A 77 -0.28 -10.79 -1.96
CA SER A 77 -0.50 -9.52 -1.28
C SER A 77 0.67 -8.54 -1.41
N TYR A 78 1.88 -9.02 -1.72
CA TYR A 78 3.11 -8.22 -1.77
C TYR A 78 3.78 -8.25 -3.15
N ALA A 79 3.25 -9.03 -4.09
CA ALA A 79 3.91 -9.33 -5.36
C ALA A 79 4.08 -8.10 -6.27
N THR A 80 3.29 -7.05 -6.05
CA THR A 80 3.32 -5.81 -6.84
C THR A 80 3.86 -4.59 -6.06
N ASP A 81 4.27 -4.77 -4.80
CA ASP A 81 4.78 -3.69 -3.94
C ASP A 81 5.95 -2.92 -4.59
N GLY A 82 6.87 -3.65 -5.24
CA GLY A 82 8.01 -3.04 -5.94
C GLY A 82 7.59 -2.12 -7.10
N LEU A 83 6.54 -2.49 -7.85
CA LEU A 83 6.01 -1.67 -8.94
C LEU A 83 5.19 -0.50 -8.40
N ALA A 84 4.40 -0.71 -7.35
CA ALA A 84 3.68 0.36 -6.65
C ALA A 84 4.65 1.45 -6.18
N ARG A 85 5.75 1.06 -5.51
CA ARG A 85 6.79 2.00 -5.06
C ARG A 85 7.47 2.73 -6.23
N HIS A 86 7.74 2.04 -7.34
CA HIS A 86 8.31 2.67 -8.52
C HIS A 86 7.40 3.79 -9.06
N TYR A 87 6.10 3.53 -9.18
CA TYR A 87 5.13 4.51 -9.66
C TYR A 87 4.83 5.60 -8.63
N ALA A 88 4.83 5.29 -7.34
CA ALA A 88 4.73 6.27 -6.26
C ALA A 88 5.86 7.30 -6.34
N MET A 89 7.11 6.83 -6.53
CA MET A 89 8.26 7.73 -6.69
C MET A 89 8.08 8.67 -7.88
N ARG A 90 7.67 8.14 -9.04
CA ARG A 90 7.42 8.96 -10.24
C ARG A 90 6.31 9.99 -10.01
N ALA A 91 5.24 9.61 -9.33
CA ALA A 91 4.14 10.51 -9.01
C ALA A 91 4.60 11.67 -8.10
N ILE A 92 5.49 11.40 -7.14
CA ILE A 92 6.08 12.42 -6.27
C ILE A 92 7.05 13.32 -7.06
N GLU A 93 7.92 12.75 -7.89
CA GLU A 93 8.87 13.50 -8.73
C GLU A 93 8.16 14.47 -9.70
N GLU A 94 7.00 14.08 -10.21
CA GLU A 94 6.14 14.89 -11.07
C GLU A 94 5.19 15.82 -10.29
N GLY A 95 5.20 15.77 -8.96
CA GLY A 95 4.36 16.59 -8.08
C GLY A 95 2.86 16.29 -8.17
N LEU A 96 2.50 15.07 -8.59
CA LEU A 96 1.13 14.61 -8.75
C LEU A 96 0.46 14.36 -7.38
N ASP A 97 1.22 13.90 -6.40
CA ASP A 97 0.75 13.65 -5.04
C ASP A 97 0.21 14.95 -4.39
N LEU A 98 0.87 16.08 -4.65
CA LEU A 98 0.47 17.39 -4.12
C LEU A 98 -0.87 17.89 -4.69
N GLN A 99 -1.31 17.36 -5.83
CA GLN A 99 -2.61 17.69 -6.45
C GLN A 99 -3.77 16.93 -5.79
N LEU A 100 -3.48 15.88 -5.02
CA LEU A 100 -4.48 15.12 -4.28
C LEU A 100 -4.79 15.79 -2.94
N VAL A 101 -6.04 15.62 -2.49
CA VAL A 101 -6.43 15.96 -1.11
C VAL A 101 -5.65 15.08 -0.12
N PRO A 102 -5.30 15.57 1.08
CA PRO A 102 -4.40 14.87 2.00
C PRO A 102 -4.76 13.41 2.27
N LYS A 103 -6.05 13.11 2.49
CA LYS A 103 -6.51 11.73 2.75
C LYS A 103 -6.24 10.77 1.58
N LEU A 104 -6.30 11.25 0.33
CA LEU A 104 -6.00 10.43 -0.84
C LEU A 104 -4.50 10.41 -1.15
N ARG A 105 -3.79 11.49 -0.81
CA ARG A 105 -2.33 11.58 -0.94
C ARG A 105 -1.61 10.50 -0.13
N ALA A 106 -2.14 10.14 1.03
CA ALA A 106 -1.62 9.04 1.85
C ALA A 106 -1.38 7.74 1.05
N PHE A 107 -2.24 7.41 0.09
CA PHE A 107 -2.10 6.21 -0.74
C PHE A 107 -0.91 6.26 -1.71
N ILE A 108 -0.38 7.45 -2.04
CA ILE A 108 0.89 7.58 -2.76
C ILE A 108 2.08 7.25 -1.85
N TYR A 109 1.95 7.43 -0.52
CA TYR A 109 3.03 7.26 0.45
C TYR A 109 3.10 5.84 1.03
N LEU A 110 1.95 5.15 1.15
CA LEU A 110 1.87 3.79 1.68
C LEU A 110 2.83 2.77 1.04
N PRO A 111 3.13 2.78 -0.28
CA PRO A 111 4.11 1.86 -0.85
C PRO A 111 5.50 1.92 -0.20
N PHE A 112 5.88 3.07 0.37
CA PHE A 112 7.13 3.21 1.12
C PHE A 112 7.02 2.63 2.54
N GLU A 113 5.89 2.85 3.23
CA GLU A 113 5.57 2.22 4.52
C GLU A 113 5.53 0.69 4.43
N HIS A 114 5.10 0.17 3.29
CA HIS A 114 5.02 -1.26 3.03
C HIS A 114 6.35 -1.92 2.63
N SER A 115 7.38 -1.12 2.35
CA SER A 115 8.69 -1.59 1.89
C SER A 115 9.51 -2.20 3.03
N GLU A 116 10.21 -3.31 2.78
CA GLU A 116 11.20 -3.87 3.72
C GLU A 116 12.60 -3.24 3.50
N ASP A 117 12.65 -1.94 3.21
CA ASP A 117 13.89 -1.15 3.03
C ASP A 117 13.94 -0.02 4.07
N PRO A 118 15.01 0.09 4.90
CA PRO A 118 15.11 1.13 5.92
C PRO A 118 15.06 2.58 5.39
N LEU A 119 15.59 2.83 4.19
CA LEU A 119 15.56 4.17 3.59
C LEU A 119 14.15 4.55 3.12
N ASP A 120 13.39 3.59 2.61
CA ASP A 120 11.98 3.80 2.29
C ASP A 120 11.16 4.09 3.55
N GLN A 121 11.48 3.45 4.68
CA GLN A 121 10.81 3.71 5.95
C GLN A 121 11.09 5.12 6.49
N ASP A 122 12.33 5.59 6.40
CA ASP A 122 12.67 6.96 6.78
C ASP A 122 11.94 7.99 5.87
N ARG A 123 11.84 7.69 4.56
CA ARG A 123 11.04 8.50 3.63
C ARG A 123 9.56 8.50 3.99
N SER A 124 9.00 7.33 4.30
CA SER A 124 7.59 7.19 4.68
C SER A 124 7.25 8.10 5.86
N VAL A 125 8.04 8.02 6.94
CA VAL A 125 7.84 8.87 8.12
C VAL A 125 7.94 10.36 7.76
N ALA A 126 8.93 10.77 6.96
CA ALA A 126 9.06 12.16 6.55
C ALA A 126 7.85 12.67 5.73
N MET A 127 7.31 11.83 4.84
CA MET A 127 6.14 12.18 4.03
C MET A 127 4.86 12.26 4.89
N PHE A 128 4.67 11.34 5.81
CA PHE A 128 3.50 11.35 6.71
C PHE A 128 3.56 12.45 7.77
N ASP A 129 4.76 12.86 8.21
CA ASP A 129 4.94 14.03 9.08
C ASP A 129 4.48 15.31 8.37
N VAL A 130 4.90 15.51 7.11
CA VAL A 130 4.45 16.64 6.27
C VAL A 130 2.96 16.56 5.94
N LEU A 131 2.39 15.35 5.79
CA LEU A 131 0.96 15.16 5.58
C LEU A 131 0.12 15.71 6.75
N GLY A 132 0.67 15.65 7.97
CA GLY A 132 0.10 16.28 9.17
C GLY A 132 -1.04 15.52 9.83
N ASP A 133 -1.26 14.26 9.46
CA ASP A 133 -2.22 13.37 10.11
C ASP A 133 -1.50 12.48 11.12
N LYS A 134 -1.87 12.64 12.40
CA LYS A 134 -1.20 11.96 13.52
C LYS A 134 -1.38 10.45 13.49
N GLU A 135 -2.52 9.96 13.01
CA GLU A 135 -2.78 8.52 12.98
C GLU A 135 -1.88 7.88 11.91
N TYR A 136 -1.86 8.44 10.70
CA TYR A 136 -0.95 7.97 9.66
C TYR A 136 0.52 8.04 10.07
N LEU A 137 0.96 9.13 10.71
CA LEU A 137 2.34 9.26 11.19
C LEU A 137 2.69 8.17 12.21
N GLN A 138 1.79 7.87 13.15
CA GLN A 138 2.02 6.81 14.14
C GLN A 138 2.21 5.44 13.48
N TYR A 139 1.41 5.13 12.45
CA TYR A 139 1.56 3.89 11.69
C TYR A 139 2.89 3.85 10.90
N ALA A 140 3.29 4.94 10.27
CA ALA A 140 4.58 5.03 9.58
C ALA A 140 5.77 4.83 10.54
N GLU A 141 5.72 5.41 11.74
CA GLU A 141 6.74 5.22 12.77
C GLU A 141 6.80 3.77 13.26
N LEU A 142 5.64 3.15 13.49
CA LEU A 142 5.54 1.74 13.87
C LEU A 142 6.18 0.83 12.81
N HIS A 143 5.86 1.03 11.53
CA HIS A 143 6.44 0.25 10.44
C HIS A 143 7.96 0.41 10.37
N ARG A 144 8.44 1.65 10.49
CA ARG A 144 9.88 1.95 10.50
C ARG A 144 10.59 1.23 11.64
N ASP A 145 10.02 1.24 12.85
CA ASP A 145 10.63 0.63 14.01
C ASP A 145 10.72 -0.90 13.88
N ILE A 146 9.72 -1.53 13.27
CA ILE A 146 9.75 -2.96 12.93
C ILE A 146 10.88 -3.26 11.95
N ILE A 147 11.00 -2.48 10.87
CA ILE A 147 12.08 -2.66 9.87
C ILE A 147 13.46 -2.37 10.47
N ARG A 148 13.60 -1.36 11.34
CA ARG A 148 14.87 -1.10 12.03
C ARG A 148 15.26 -2.26 12.95
N ARG A 149 14.29 -2.90 13.60
CA ARG A 149 14.53 -4.02 14.51
C ARG A 149 14.87 -5.32 13.77
N PHE A 150 14.09 -5.68 12.74
CA PHE A 150 14.15 -7.00 12.12
C PHE A 150 14.70 -7.00 10.68
N GLY A 151 14.84 -5.83 10.06
CA GLY A 151 15.18 -5.68 8.64
C GLY A 151 14.06 -6.10 7.68
N ARG A 152 12.90 -6.51 8.19
CA ARG A 152 11.74 -7.04 7.46
C ARG A 152 10.50 -7.06 8.35
N PHE A 153 9.33 -7.37 7.81
CA PHE A 153 8.09 -7.55 8.58
C PHE A 153 7.90 -9.02 9.00
N PRO A 154 8.00 -9.37 10.29
CA PRO A 154 7.92 -10.76 10.73
C PRO A 154 6.59 -11.45 10.39
N HIS A 155 5.46 -10.72 10.39
CA HIS A 155 4.15 -11.28 10.05
C HIS A 155 4.07 -11.83 8.61
N ARG A 156 4.96 -11.38 7.70
CA ARG A 156 5.01 -11.88 6.32
C ARG A 156 5.80 -13.19 6.18
N ASN A 157 6.47 -13.66 7.25
CA ASN A 157 7.40 -14.79 7.17
C ASN A 157 6.72 -16.06 6.62
N ALA A 158 5.56 -16.44 7.15
CA ALA A 158 4.87 -17.66 6.72
C ALA A 158 4.45 -17.62 5.24
N VAL A 159 3.81 -16.53 4.82
CA VAL A 159 3.30 -16.35 3.46
C VAL A 159 4.41 -16.17 2.42
N LEU A 160 5.59 -15.70 2.83
CA LEU A 160 6.78 -15.58 2.00
C LEU A 160 7.75 -16.77 2.11
N GLY A 161 7.41 -17.81 2.88
CA GLY A 161 8.26 -19.00 3.05
C GLY A 161 9.58 -18.74 3.78
N ARG A 162 9.64 -17.73 4.64
CA ARG A 162 10.83 -17.36 5.42
C ARG A 162 10.84 -18.09 6.76
N ILE A 163 12.03 -18.54 7.18
CA ILE A 163 12.22 -19.07 8.53
C ILE A 163 12.34 -17.88 9.50
N PRO A 164 11.48 -17.80 10.53
CA PRO A 164 11.56 -16.74 11.54
C PRO A 164 12.74 -16.99 12.49
N SER A 165 13.37 -15.91 12.97
CA SER A 165 14.32 -15.97 14.08
C SER A 165 13.59 -16.19 15.42
N PRO A 166 14.29 -16.60 16.49
CA PRO A 166 13.69 -16.66 17.83
C PRO A 166 13.09 -15.32 18.27
N GLU A 167 13.77 -14.20 18.00
CA GLU A 167 13.27 -12.87 18.35
C GLU A 167 12.00 -12.50 17.58
N GLU A 168 11.91 -12.88 16.30
CA GLU A 168 10.70 -12.68 15.50
C GLU A 168 9.53 -13.53 16.01
N LEU A 169 9.79 -14.76 16.48
CA LEU A 169 8.78 -15.63 17.08
C LEU A 169 8.23 -15.03 18.38
N ASP A 170 9.11 -14.58 19.27
CA ASP A 170 8.73 -13.95 20.54
C ASP A 170 7.89 -12.69 20.29
N TYR A 171 8.34 -11.83 19.36
CA TYR A 171 7.60 -10.63 18.94
C TYR A 171 6.18 -10.94 18.44
N LEU A 172 6.03 -11.97 17.61
CA LEU A 172 4.72 -12.38 17.10
C LEU A 172 3.84 -12.99 18.21
N ALA A 173 4.43 -13.74 19.14
CA ALA A 173 3.71 -14.35 20.26
C ALA A 173 3.17 -13.32 21.26
N GLU A 174 3.83 -12.17 21.40
CA GLU A 174 3.42 -11.06 22.27
C GLU A 174 2.35 -10.13 21.65
N GLY A 175 1.80 -10.50 20.48
CA GLY A 175 0.78 -9.70 19.80
C GLY A 175 1.35 -8.62 18.87
N GLY A 176 2.55 -8.86 18.32
CA GLY A 176 3.18 -7.97 17.34
C GLY A 176 2.30 -7.59 16.14
N PHE A 177 2.81 -6.69 15.31
CA PHE A 177 2.06 -6.12 14.19
C PHE A 177 1.64 -7.20 13.17
N ALA A 178 0.34 -7.24 12.88
CA ALA A 178 -0.27 -8.29 12.08
C ALA A 178 -0.50 -7.93 10.59
N GLY A 179 -0.23 -6.68 10.20
CA GLY A 179 -0.58 -6.17 8.87
C GLY A 179 -1.99 -5.63 8.81
#